data_AF-A0A953FEK6-F1
#
_entry.id   AF-A0A953FEK6-F1
#
_cell.length_a   1.000
_cell.length_b   1.000
_cell.length_c   1.000
_cell.angle_alpha   90.00
_cell.angle_beta   90.00
_cell.angle_gamma   90.00
#
_symmetry.space_group_name_H-M   'P 1'
#
loop_
_entity.id
_entity.type
_entity.pdbx_description
1 polymer ?
#
loop_
_entity_poly.entity_id
_entity_poly.type
_entity_poly.pdbx_seq_one_letter_code
_entity_poly.pdbx_strand_id
1 'polypeptide(L)'
;MTKSLCRLLYFALLPALLSCSTPKESSMSWCDHPNKKGWENLTEIQTRYPWFKVYDVGDSVYAIFEPDNWQSVISYLIVGSNKALLFDTGMGLDSIQAVVRQLTPLPLSVIIRHGD
;
A
#
# COMPACT_ATOMS: atom_id res chain seq x y z
N MET A 1 45.96 47.13 26.88
CA MET A 1 47.40 47.10 26.49
C MET A 1 47.98 45.88 27.19
N THR A 2 48.38 44.79 26.53
CA THR A 2 49.38 44.63 25.46
C THR A 2 49.11 43.36 24.64
N LYS A 3 49.57 43.38 23.38
CA LYS A 3 49.58 42.26 22.42
C LYS A 3 50.85 41.43 22.61
N SER A 4 50.81 40.11 22.39
CA SER A 4 51.95 39.32 21.86
C SER A 4 51.48 37.89 21.53
N LEU A 5 51.21 37.55 20.26
CA LEU A 5 52.12 37.01 19.23
C LEU A 5 52.50 35.52 19.40
N CYS A 6 51.74 34.68 18.67
CA CYS A 6 52.14 33.68 17.68
C CYS A 6 53.52 32.98 17.81
N ARG A 7 53.48 31.63 17.83
CA ARG A 7 54.47 30.59 17.43
C ARG A 7 54.47 29.47 18.50
N LEU A 8 54.48 28.16 18.23
CA LEU A 8 54.82 27.33 17.07
C LEU A 8 53.96 26.05 17.11
N LEU A 9 53.50 25.64 15.93
CA LEU A 9 53.48 24.27 15.41
C LEU A 9 53.63 23.11 16.40
N TYR A 10 52.56 22.33 16.60
CA TYR A 10 52.66 20.87 16.63
C TYR A 10 51.42 20.28 15.97
N PHE A 11 51.65 19.69 14.80
CA PHE A 11 50.72 18.85 14.07
C PHE A 11 50.28 17.69 14.97
N ALA A 12 49.09 17.79 15.57
CA ALA A 12 48.35 16.62 16.03
C ALA A 12 47.32 16.30 14.96
N LEU A 13 47.54 15.16 14.28
CA LEU A 13 46.64 14.54 13.31
C LEU A 13 45.18 14.59 13.80
N LEU A 14 44.37 15.48 13.24
CA LEU A 14 42.92 15.29 13.24
C LEU A 14 42.64 14.28 12.12
N PRO A 15 42.23 13.04 12.41
CA PRO A 15 41.68 12.21 11.36
C PRO A 15 40.46 12.96 10.83
N ALA A 16 40.46 13.19 9.51
CA ALA A 16 39.32 13.73 8.81
C ALA A 16 38.12 12.82 9.10
N LEU A 17 37.28 13.22 10.04
CA LEU A 17 35.93 12.70 10.17
C LEU A 17 35.12 13.30 9.02
N LEU A 18 35.43 12.88 7.79
CA LEU A 18 34.38 12.67 6.81
C LEU A 18 33.57 11.49 7.36
N SER A 19 32.68 11.79 8.31
CA SER A 19 31.48 10.98 8.45
C SER A 19 30.67 11.28 7.19
N CYS A 20 30.97 10.55 6.12
CA CYS A 20 30.04 10.39 5.02
C CYS A 20 28.82 9.74 5.65
N SER A 21 27.85 10.56 6.06
CA SER A 21 26.53 10.07 6.41
C SER A 21 25.98 9.45 5.14
N THR A 22 26.10 8.13 5.03
CA THR A 22 25.30 7.35 4.09
C THR A 22 23.85 7.81 4.29
N PRO A 23 23.13 8.26 3.26
CA PRO A 23 21.71 8.50 3.41
C PRO A 23 21.10 7.21 3.96
N LYS A 24 20.46 7.33 5.12
CA LYS A 24 19.72 6.23 5.74
C LYS A 24 18.63 5.89 4.74
N GLU A 25 18.84 4.85 3.93
CA GLU A 25 17.83 4.32 3.05
C GLU A 25 16.65 3.98 3.95
N SER A 26 15.60 4.79 3.88
CA SER A 26 14.40 4.57 4.64
C SER A 26 13.82 3.28 4.10
N SER A 27 14.06 2.16 4.80
CA SER A 27 13.31 0.94 4.58
C SER A 27 11.84 1.32 4.79
N MET A 28 11.09 1.51 3.70
CA MET A 28 9.65 1.76 3.78
C MET A 28 9.05 0.62 4.61
N SER A 29 8.29 0.95 5.65
CA SER A 29 7.48 -0.06 6.32
C SER A 29 6.55 -0.63 5.27
N TRP A 30 6.35 -1.94 5.23
CA TRP A 30 5.36 -2.47 4.29
C TRP A 30 3.98 -1.87 4.58
N CYS A 31 3.65 -1.59 5.84
CA CYS A 31 2.39 -0.92 6.20
C CYS A 31 2.23 0.49 5.60
N ASP A 32 3.32 1.10 5.11
CA ASP A 32 3.28 2.35 4.37
C ASP A 32 2.99 2.04 2.90
N HIS A 33 1.83 1.46 2.59
CA HIS A 33 1.39 1.19 1.22
C HIS A 33 0.61 2.41 0.68
N PRO A 34 1.24 3.29 -0.13
CA PRO A 34 0.49 4.29 -0.88
C PRO A 34 -0.48 3.58 -1.85
N ASN A 35 -1.55 4.27 -2.25
CA ASN A 35 -2.45 3.79 -3.30
C ASN A 35 -1.63 3.27 -4.49
N LYS A 36 -2.02 2.11 -5.05
CA LYS A 36 -1.25 1.48 -6.15
C LYS A 36 -1.07 2.49 -7.29
N LYS A 37 0.16 2.60 -7.79
CA LYS A 37 0.48 3.47 -8.93
C LYS A 37 -0.47 3.19 -10.10
N GLY A 38 -1.08 4.22 -10.65
CA GLY A 38 -2.09 4.12 -11.70
C GLY A 38 -3.54 4.07 -11.21
N TRP A 39 -3.76 4.02 -9.89
CA TRP A 39 -5.11 4.03 -9.30
C TRP A 39 -5.51 5.42 -8.79
N GLU A 40 -4.70 6.45 -9.03
CA GLU A 40 -4.89 7.81 -8.50
C GLU A 40 -6.20 8.45 -9.00
N ASN A 41 -6.71 8.01 -10.15
CA ASN A 41 -7.92 8.52 -10.78
C ASN A 41 -9.14 7.58 -10.63
N LEU A 42 -8.99 6.44 -9.94
CA LEU A 42 -10.12 5.54 -9.70
C LEU A 42 -11.02 6.12 -8.61
N THR A 43 -12.32 5.91 -8.76
CA THR A 43 -13.28 6.32 -7.73
C THR A 43 -13.30 5.30 -6.62
N GLU A 44 -12.89 5.70 -5.42
CA GLU A 44 -12.99 4.86 -4.22
C GLU A 44 -14.44 4.85 -3.72
N ILE A 45 -15.02 3.65 -3.59
CA ILE A 45 -16.32 3.41 -3.00
C ILE A 45 -16.13 3.16 -1.51
N GLN A 46 -16.72 4.02 -0.69
CA GLN A 46 -16.64 3.88 0.75
C GLN A 46 -17.41 2.64 1.23
N THR A 47 -16.80 1.91 2.15
CA THR A 47 -17.37 0.69 2.73
C THR A 47 -17.30 0.76 4.25
N ARG A 48 -18.22 0.05 4.92
CA ARG A 48 -18.18 -0.11 6.39
C ARG A 48 -17.10 -1.09 6.90
N TYR A 49 -16.33 -1.70 6.01
CA TYR A 49 -15.28 -2.69 6.31
C TYR A 49 -13.92 -2.07 6.02
N PRO A 50 -13.21 -1.54 7.05
CA PRO A 50 -11.98 -0.76 6.86
C PRO A 50 -10.81 -1.59 6.36
N TRP A 51 -10.86 -2.93 6.49
CA TRP A 51 -9.87 -3.84 5.92
C TRP A 51 -9.82 -3.78 4.38
N PHE A 52 -10.92 -3.39 3.74
CA PHE A 52 -11.04 -3.37 2.29
C PHE A 52 -11.18 -1.94 1.77
N LYS A 53 -10.37 -1.61 0.77
CA LYS A 53 -10.60 -0.46 -0.11
C LYS A 53 -11.24 -0.95 -1.40
N VAL A 54 -12.34 -0.31 -1.81
CA VAL A 54 -13.05 -0.69 -3.04
C VAL A 54 -12.90 0.42 -4.07
N TYR A 55 -12.52 0.06 -5.28
CA TYR A 55 -12.38 0.99 -6.40
C TYR A 55 -13.27 0.57 -7.55
N ASP A 56 -14.02 1.52 -8.11
CA ASP A 56 -14.69 1.34 -9.40
C ASP A 56 -13.64 1.43 -10.51
N VAL A 57 -13.51 0.36 -11.30
CA VAL A 57 -12.57 0.29 -12.44
C VAL A 57 -13.28 0.37 -13.80
N GLY A 58 -14.58 0.67 -13.81
CA GLY A 58 -15.42 0.77 -15.01
C GLY A 58 -16.16 -0.51 -15.35
N ASP A 59 -17.14 -0.39 -16.25
CA ASP A 59 -17.92 -1.51 -16.82
C ASP A 59 -18.52 -2.46 -15.78
N SER A 60 -18.99 -1.91 -14.65
CA SER A 60 -19.55 -2.67 -13.52
C SER A 60 -18.55 -3.67 -12.92
N VAL A 61 -17.27 -3.33 -12.95
CA VAL A 61 -16.18 -4.08 -12.32
C VAL A 61 -15.62 -3.27 -11.16
N TYR A 62 -15.43 -3.94 -10.02
CA TYR A 62 -14.90 -3.36 -8.80
C TYR A 62 -13.65 -4.12 -8.36
N ALA A 63 -12.59 -3.39 -8.05
CA ALA A 63 -11.42 -3.93 -7.38
C ALA A 63 -11.61 -3.84 -5.86
N ILE A 64 -11.46 -4.97 -5.17
CA ILE A 64 -11.53 -5.07 -3.70
C ILE A 64 -10.10 -5.34 -3.21
N PHE A 65 -9.47 -4.30 -2.69
CA PHE A 65 -8.06 -4.28 -2.31
C PHE A 65 -7.89 -4.40 -0.80
N GLU A 66 -6.94 -5.24 -0.37
CA GLU A 66 -6.49 -5.37 1.01
C GLU A 66 -5.18 -4.59 1.19
N PRO A 67 -5.22 -3.30 1.58
CA PRO A 67 -4.04 -2.45 1.66
C PRO A 67 -3.06 -2.87 2.75
N ASP A 68 -3.55 -3.41 3.88
CA ASP A 68 -2.71 -3.76 5.03
C ASP A 68 -2.15 -5.19 4.94
N ASN A 69 -2.36 -5.84 3.80
CA ASN A 69 -1.83 -7.15 3.48
C ASN A 69 -0.46 -7.01 2.78
N TRP A 70 0.57 -7.70 3.28
CA TRP A 70 1.92 -7.71 2.70
C TRP A 70 1.95 -8.06 1.21
N GLN A 71 1.08 -8.96 0.74
CA GLN A 71 1.00 -9.33 -0.68
C GLN A 71 0.19 -8.32 -1.52
N SER A 72 -0.44 -7.32 -0.87
CA SER A 72 -1.28 -6.32 -1.51
C SER A 72 -2.34 -6.96 -2.42
N VAL A 73 -3.06 -7.94 -1.87
CA VAL A 73 -4.01 -8.80 -2.58
C VAL A 73 -5.18 -7.97 -3.11
N ILE A 74 -5.60 -8.28 -4.34
CA ILE A 74 -6.76 -7.67 -4.98
C ILE A 74 -7.66 -8.80 -5.48
N SER A 75 -8.93 -8.74 -5.06
CA SER A 75 -10.01 -9.53 -5.66
C SER A 75 -10.86 -8.65 -6.57
N TYR A 76 -11.58 -9.24 -7.52
CA TYR A 76 -12.43 -8.48 -8.45
C TYR A 76 -13.88 -8.93 -8.38
N LEU A 77 -14.81 -7.99 -8.29
CA LEU A 77 -16.24 -8.24 -8.44
C LEU A 77 -16.70 -7.72 -9.79
N ILE A 78 -17.24 -8.60 -10.62
CA ILE A 78 -17.82 -8.28 -11.94
C ILE A 78 -19.33 -8.45 -11.83
N VAL A 79 -20.07 -7.36 -12.01
CA VAL A 79 -21.54 -7.34 -11.86
C VAL A 79 -22.18 -7.35 -13.24
N GLY A 80 -22.78 -8.48 -13.62
CA GLY A 80 -23.58 -8.61 -14.83
C GLY A 80 -25.04 -8.21 -14.61
N SER A 81 -25.89 -8.44 -15.60
CA SER A 81 -27.32 -8.11 -15.52
C SER A 81 -28.10 -9.00 -14.55
N ASN A 82 -27.74 -10.30 -14.45
CA ASN A 82 -28.52 -11.29 -13.70
C ASN A 82 -27.72 -12.01 -12.59
N LYS A 83 -26.39 -11.91 -12.63
CA LYS A 83 -25.48 -12.54 -11.67
C LYS A 83 -24.21 -11.71 -11.54
N ALA A 84 -23.55 -11.85 -10.41
CA ALA A 84 -22.22 -11.31 -10.18
C ALA A 84 -21.18 -12.45 -10.09
N LEU A 85 -19.95 -12.16 -10.50
CA LEU A 85 -18.79 -13.03 -10.36
C LEU A 85 -17.78 -12.38 -9.41
N LEU A 86 -17.44 -13.04 -8.32
CA LEU A 86 -16.30 -12.71 -7.49
C LEU A 86 -15.11 -13.56 -7.94
N PHE A 87 -14.06 -12.90 -8.39
CA PHE A 87 -12.79 -13.48 -8.79
C PHE A 87 -11.78 -13.29 -7.66
N ASP A 88 -11.32 -14.40 -7.08
CA ASP A 88 -10.56 -14.50 -5.81
C ASP A 88 -11.33 -13.98 -4.58
N THR A 89 -10.95 -14.44 -3.39
CA THR A 89 -11.64 -14.12 -2.11
C THR A 89 -10.74 -13.45 -1.08
N GLY A 90 -9.57 -12.97 -1.50
CA GLY A 90 -8.59 -12.41 -0.56
C GLY A 90 -7.96 -13.45 0.36
N MET A 91 -7.36 -12.98 1.46
CA MET A 91 -6.69 -13.84 2.47
C MET A 91 -7.60 -14.33 3.59
N GLY A 92 -8.85 -13.88 3.64
CA GLY A 92 -9.82 -14.31 4.65
C GLY A 92 -9.67 -13.66 6.05
N LEU A 93 -9.01 -12.49 6.15
CA LEU A 93 -8.86 -11.76 7.41
C LEU A 93 -10.11 -10.97 7.83
N ASP A 94 -10.97 -10.58 6.88
CA ASP A 94 -12.27 -9.95 7.12
C ASP A 94 -13.29 -10.43 6.06
N SER A 95 -14.57 -10.08 6.21
CA SER A 95 -15.67 -10.60 5.39
C SER A 95 -15.78 -9.91 4.03
N ILE A 96 -15.06 -10.43 3.03
CA ILE A 96 -15.21 -9.99 1.64
C ILE A 96 -16.65 -10.20 1.13
N GLN A 97 -17.34 -11.23 1.61
CA GLN A 97 -18.75 -11.46 1.27
C GLN A 97 -19.61 -10.26 1.66
N ALA A 98 -19.37 -9.66 2.82
CA ALA A 98 -20.16 -8.55 3.30
C ALA A 98 -19.85 -7.23 2.54
N VAL A 99 -18.62 -7.07 2.05
CA VAL A 99 -18.28 -6.03 1.06
C VAL A 99 -19.06 -6.24 -0.23
N VAL A 100 -18.99 -7.44 -0.81
CA VAL A 100 -19.71 -7.78 -2.06
C VAL A 100 -21.21 -7.55 -1.92
N ARG A 101 -21.81 -7.85 -0.76
CA ARG A 101 -23.24 -7.63 -0.50
C ARG A 101 -23.64 -6.17 -0.34
N GLN A 102 -22.70 -5.26 -0.07
CA GLN A 102 -22.98 -3.81 -0.20
C GLN A 102 -23.00 -3.38 -1.67
N LEU A 103 -22.20 -4.02 -2.52
CA LEU A 103 -22.05 -3.63 -3.93
C LEU A 103 -23.14 -4.22 -4.82
N THR A 104 -23.66 -5.41 -4.51
CA THR A 104 -24.71 -6.04 -5.33
C THR A 104 -25.59 -7.05 -4.59
N PRO A 105 -26.92 -7.04 -4.83
CA PRO A 105 -27.82 -8.08 -4.34
C PRO A 105 -27.86 -9.33 -5.25
N LEU A 106 -27.21 -9.30 -6.41
CA LEU A 106 -27.34 -10.37 -7.41
C LEU A 106 -26.80 -11.71 -6.88
N PRO A 107 -27.32 -12.85 -7.41
CA PRO A 107 -26.72 -14.16 -7.19
C PRO A 107 -25.22 -14.13 -7.50
N LEU A 108 -24.40 -14.67 -6.58
CA LEU A 108 -22.94 -14.59 -6.65
C LEU A 108 -22.37 -15.94 -7.06
N SER A 109 -21.57 -15.94 -8.12
CA SER A 109 -20.64 -17.03 -8.45
C SER A 109 -19.24 -16.65 -7.98
N VAL A 110 -18.46 -17.62 -7.52
CA VAL A 110 -17.07 -17.41 -7.08
C VAL A 110 -16.15 -18.25 -7.93
N ILE A 111 -15.07 -17.66 -8.43
CA ILE A 111 -13.96 -18.37 -9.07
C ILE A 111 -12.69 -17.99 -8.33
N ILE A 112 -11.91 -18.99 -7.96
CA ILE A 112 -10.58 -18.83 -7.35
C ILE A 112 -9.56 -19.15 -8.43
N ARG A 113 -8.59 -18.27 -8.68
CA ARG A 113 -7.53 -18.49 -9.68
C ARG A 113 -6.63 -19.65 -9.26
N HIS A 114 -6.00 -19.48 -8.10
CA HIS A 114 -5.21 -20.49 -7.42
C HIS A 114 -5.45 -20.31 -5.92
N GLY A 115 -5.39 -21.41 -5.18
CA GLY A 115 -5.23 -21.34 -3.73
C GLY A 115 -3.77 -21.05 -3.39
N ASP A 116 -3.55 -20.55 -2.18
CA ASP A 116 -2.24 -20.61 -1.53
C ASP A 116 -2.00 -21.99 -0.91
#